data_AF-A0A3N2PWD9-F1
#
_entry.id   AF-A0A3N2PWD9-F1
#
_cell.length_a   1.000
_cell.length_b   1.000
_cell.length_c   1.000
_cell.angle_alpha   90.00
_cell.angle_beta   90.00
_cell.angle_gamma   90.00
#
_symmetry.space_group_name_H-M   'P 1'
#
loop_
_entity.id
_entity.type
_entity.pdbx_description
1 polymer ?
#
loop_
_entity_poly.entity_id
_entity_poly.type
_entity_poly.pdbx_seq_one_letter_code
_entity_poly.pdbx_strand_id
1 'polypeptide(L)'
;MSSLTVLSSILGYGAKFNTHLDAISSPDRDASPFLSPGGAFGLLVLYTLVYIVPLYGSPRTRPSPTLSRDDPRVIRARIRSALASTVSCSICTYFILSNSHGSVESTPLHAMGYWPLGLRETAGSLLLTAILFAAPLYETLLLDGLWVDWVTLRPLHDLWTTWTGWRNIAMGPLTEELLFRSASVPLFLLARMSLGSTVFLTPIVFGLAHIHHFYEFRITHPEVPLAAAIARSILQFSYTSLFGAYATFVFLRTRSLLAVVLVHALCNSIGLPRFSGSVRPYWVGGRGPSSPASAHTWTVLYYLLLFGGAWGWWAGLMPLTASPMSTIEADTWSATSQA
;
A
#
# COMPACT_ATOMS: atom_id res chain seq x y z
N MET A 1 27.76 -0.99 -6.41
CA MET A 1 26.85 -1.83 -5.61
C MET A 1 25.57 -1.05 -5.44
N SER A 2 24.50 -1.44 -6.13
CA SER A 2 23.27 -0.64 -6.27
C SER A 2 22.44 -0.70 -4.98
N SER A 3 21.62 0.34 -4.72
CA SER A 3 20.70 0.41 -3.58
C SER A 3 19.73 -0.79 -3.47
N LEU A 4 19.59 -1.56 -4.55
CA LEU A 4 18.87 -2.84 -4.60
C LEU A 4 19.54 -3.95 -3.77
N THR A 5 20.87 -3.96 -3.64
CA THR A 5 21.61 -4.99 -2.90
C THR A 5 21.50 -4.83 -1.38
N VAL A 6 21.34 -3.59 -0.90
CA VAL A 6 21.17 -3.30 0.53
C VAL A 6 19.74 -3.64 0.98
N LEU A 7 18.72 -3.32 0.17
CA LEU A 7 17.33 -3.71 0.46
C LEU A 7 17.12 -5.23 0.37
N SER A 8 17.78 -5.91 -0.58
CA SER A 8 17.71 -7.36 -0.70
C SER A 8 18.34 -8.10 0.49
N SER A 9 19.33 -7.47 1.14
CA SER A 9 20.03 -7.99 2.32
C SER A 9 19.24 -7.79 3.62
N ILE A 10 18.51 -6.68 3.76
CA ILE A 10 17.71 -6.35 4.97
C ILE A 10 16.52 -7.31 5.14
N LEU A 11 16.02 -7.90 4.04
CA LEU A 11 14.89 -8.83 4.07
C LEU A 11 15.30 -10.31 4.10
N GLY A 12 16.59 -10.65 4.23
CA GLY A 12 17.08 -12.03 4.40
C GLY A 12 16.83 -12.99 3.23
N TYR A 13 16.03 -12.60 2.24
CA TYR A 13 15.63 -13.43 1.11
C TYR A 13 16.31 -13.05 -0.21
N GLY A 14 16.98 -11.89 -0.31
CA GLY A 14 17.42 -11.30 -1.59
C GLY A 14 18.16 -12.20 -2.59
N ALA A 15 18.99 -13.13 -2.12
CA ALA A 15 19.75 -14.05 -2.98
C ALA A 15 18.97 -15.31 -3.40
N LYS A 16 18.07 -15.81 -2.53
CA LYS A 16 17.15 -16.94 -2.80
C LYS A 16 15.88 -16.49 -3.55
N PHE A 17 15.50 -15.21 -3.42
CA PHE A 17 14.31 -14.57 -4.04
C PHE A 17 14.42 -14.47 -5.57
N ASN A 18 15.64 -14.28 -6.09
CA ASN A 18 15.87 -14.06 -7.51
C ASN A 18 16.14 -15.35 -8.29
N THR A 19 16.67 -16.39 -7.63
CA THR A 19 17.12 -17.65 -8.26
C THR A 19 16.01 -18.68 -8.45
N HIS A 20 14.94 -18.64 -7.64
CA HIS A 20 13.87 -19.66 -7.68
C HIS A 20 12.71 -19.36 -8.66
N LEU A 21 12.59 -18.12 -9.13
CA LEU A 21 11.51 -17.72 -10.06
C LEU A 21 11.89 -17.83 -11.53
N ASP A 22 13.18 -17.92 -11.84
CA ASP A 22 13.66 -18.24 -13.19
C ASP A 22 13.38 -19.73 -13.57
N ALA A 23 12.96 -20.55 -12.60
CA ALA A 23 12.72 -21.98 -12.75
C ALA A 23 11.29 -22.35 -13.22
N ILE A 24 10.30 -21.46 -13.08
CA ILE A 24 8.98 -21.63 -13.68
C ILE A 24 8.95 -20.83 -14.98
N SER A 25 9.43 -21.44 -16.07
CA SER A 25 9.31 -20.85 -17.40
C SER A 25 8.83 -21.88 -18.41
N SER A 26 7.69 -21.55 -19.02
CA SER A 26 7.11 -22.16 -20.21
C SER A 26 8.14 -22.33 -21.34
N PRO A 27 7.96 -23.30 -22.26
CA PRO A 27 8.95 -23.73 -23.25
C PRO A 27 9.37 -22.70 -24.32
N ASP A 28 8.88 -21.46 -24.28
CA ASP A 28 9.11 -20.45 -25.32
C ASP A 28 10.01 -19.30 -24.82
N ARG A 29 11.29 -19.62 -24.61
CA ARG A 29 12.34 -18.69 -24.13
C ARG A 29 12.87 -17.75 -25.23
N ASP A 30 12.64 -18.06 -26.50
CA ASP A 30 13.29 -17.35 -27.61
C ASP A 30 12.43 -16.20 -28.18
N ALA A 31 11.15 -16.12 -27.81
CA ALA A 31 10.27 -15.03 -28.19
C ALA A 31 10.46 -13.80 -27.27
N SER A 32 10.66 -12.62 -27.87
CA SER A 32 10.68 -11.36 -27.15
C SER A 32 9.33 -11.11 -26.45
N PRO A 33 9.33 -10.54 -25.23
CA PRO A 33 8.08 -10.24 -24.54
C PRO A 33 7.27 -9.22 -25.34
N PHE A 34 5.95 -9.34 -25.32
CA PHE A 34 5.02 -8.40 -25.99
C PHE A 34 5.27 -6.95 -25.58
N LEU A 35 5.65 -6.74 -24.31
CA LEU A 35 6.02 -5.44 -23.76
C LEU A 35 7.46 -5.51 -23.24
N SER A 36 8.32 -4.57 -23.62
CA SER A 36 9.68 -4.53 -23.06
C SER A 36 9.66 -4.03 -21.60
N PRO A 37 10.64 -4.41 -20.75
CA PRO A 37 10.74 -3.90 -19.39
C PRO A 37 10.78 -2.36 -19.32
N GLY A 38 11.49 -1.73 -20.27
CA GLY A 38 11.51 -0.28 -20.40
C GLY A 38 10.15 0.31 -20.77
N GLY A 39 9.38 -0.38 -21.63
CA GLY A 39 8.00 -0.02 -21.97
C GLY A 39 7.06 -0.10 -20.77
N ALA A 40 7.13 -1.16 -19.98
CA ALA A 40 6.34 -1.31 -18.76
C ALA A 40 6.66 -0.22 -17.73
N PHE A 41 7.94 0.07 -17.51
CA PHE A 41 8.38 1.16 -16.63
C PHE A 41 7.93 2.54 -17.16
N GLY A 42 8.07 2.79 -18.46
CA GLY A 42 7.62 4.01 -19.11
C GLY A 42 6.12 4.24 -18.97
N LEU A 43 5.31 3.18 -19.11
CA LEU A 43 3.86 3.23 -18.88
C LEU A 43 3.51 3.52 -17.43
N LEU A 44 4.22 2.94 -16.45
CA LEU A 44 4.04 3.26 -15.03
C LEU A 44 4.33 4.75 -14.74
N VAL A 45 5.41 5.29 -15.28
CA VAL A 45 5.73 6.72 -15.14
C VAL A 45 4.66 7.58 -15.82
N LEU A 46 4.23 7.22 -17.04
CA LEU A 46 3.16 7.92 -17.74
C LEU A 46 1.84 7.90 -16.96
N TYR A 47 1.43 6.74 -16.44
CA TYR A 47 0.21 6.59 -15.64
C TYR A 47 0.28 7.44 -14.36
N THR A 48 1.46 7.49 -13.73
CA THR A 48 1.71 8.35 -12.57
C THR A 48 1.54 9.82 -12.93
N LEU A 49 2.05 10.27 -14.07
CA LEU A 49 1.88 11.65 -14.54
C LEU A 49 0.42 11.95 -14.89
N VAL A 50 -0.28 11.04 -15.58
CA VAL A 50 -1.72 11.17 -15.90
C VAL A 50 -2.57 11.25 -14.63
N TYR A 51 -2.15 10.61 -13.56
CA TYR A 51 -2.81 10.69 -12.26
C TYR A 51 -2.55 12.02 -11.53
N ILE A 52 -1.31 12.51 -11.55
CA ILE A 52 -0.87 13.67 -10.75
C ILE A 52 -1.11 15.01 -11.46
N VAL A 53 -0.70 15.14 -12.73
CA VAL A 53 -0.68 16.41 -13.45
C VAL A 53 -2.05 17.11 -13.47
N PRO A 54 -3.19 16.40 -13.69
CA PRO A 54 -4.50 17.03 -13.66
C PRO A 54 -4.85 17.71 -12.33
N LEU A 55 -4.27 17.29 -11.20
CA LEU A 55 -4.47 17.93 -9.89
C LEU A 55 -3.95 19.37 -9.88
N TYR A 56 -3.03 19.73 -10.77
CA TYR A 56 -2.45 21.06 -10.88
C TYR A 56 -3.03 21.90 -12.03
N GLY A 57 -3.81 21.27 -12.92
CA GLY A 57 -4.35 21.91 -14.12
C GLY A 57 -5.56 22.83 -13.89
N SER A 58 -6.22 22.78 -12.72
CA SER A 58 -7.39 23.59 -12.43
C SER A 58 -7.24 24.41 -11.14
N PRO A 59 -7.75 25.66 -11.08
CA PRO A 59 -7.84 26.43 -9.83
C PRO A 59 -8.62 25.71 -8.72
N ARG A 60 -9.52 24.79 -9.07
CA ARG A 60 -10.33 24.03 -8.09
C ARG A 60 -9.56 22.87 -7.44
N THR A 61 -8.48 22.43 -8.07
CA THR A 61 -7.70 21.27 -7.61
C THR A 61 -6.30 21.68 -7.15
N ARG A 62 -5.70 22.70 -7.76
CA ARG A 62 -4.33 23.12 -7.45
C ARG A 62 -4.21 23.60 -6.00
N PRO A 63 -3.09 23.31 -5.31
CA PRO A 63 -2.81 23.89 -4.00
C PRO A 63 -2.87 25.42 -4.01
N SER A 64 -3.41 26.00 -2.95
CA SER A 64 -3.50 27.45 -2.74
C SER A 64 -3.33 27.77 -1.26
N PRO A 65 -2.69 28.90 -0.89
CA PRO A 65 -2.65 29.36 0.50
C PRO A 65 -4.05 29.68 1.07
N THR A 66 -5.00 30.05 0.20
CA THR A 66 -6.32 30.57 0.61
C THR A 66 -7.45 29.55 0.49
N LEU A 67 -7.21 28.41 -0.16
CA LEU A 67 -8.21 27.37 -0.36
C LEU A 67 -7.71 26.07 0.27
N SER A 68 -8.34 25.68 1.37
CA SER A 68 -7.98 24.46 2.08
C SER A 68 -8.18 23.23 1.19
N ARG A 69 -7.21 22.31 1.26
CA ARG A 69 -7.30 20.97 0.65
C ARG A 69 -8.51 20.17 1.17
N ASP A 70 -8.97 20.48 2.38
CA ASP A 70 -10.08 19.81 3.02
C ASP A 70 -11.45 20.44 2.71
N ASP A 71 -11.51 21.48 1.85
CA ASP A 71 -12.77 22.00 1.33
C ASP A 71 -13.49 20.90 0.49
N PRO A 72 -14.76 20.58 0.77
CA PRO A 72 -15.51 19.56 0.03
C PRO A 72 -15.54 19.72 -1.49
N ARG A 73 -15.45 20.96 -2.01
CA ARG A 73 -15.39 21.23 -3.45
C ARG A 73 -14.04 20.79 -4.03
N VAL A 74 -12.95 21.04 -3.31
CA VAL A 74 -11.60 20.61 -3.70
C VAL A 74 -11.51 19.10 -3.66
N ILE A 75 -11.98 18.48 -2.56
CA ILE A 75 -12.00 17.01 -2.41
C ILE A 75 -12.75 16.36 -3.57
N ARG A 76 -13.98 16.81 -3.86
CA ARG A 76 -14.77 16.26 -4.97
C ARG A 76 -14.10 16.44 -6.34
N ALA A 77 -13.51 17.62 -6.59
CA ALA A 77 -12.83 17.88 -7.86
C ALA A 77 -11.60 16.98 -8.03
N ARG A 78 -10.78 16.81 -6.99
CA ARG A 78 -9.61 15.93 -6.99
C ARG A 78 -10.00 14.46 -7.14
N ILE A 79 -11.03 13.99 -6.42
CA ILE A 79 -11.53 12.61 -6.56
C ILE A 79 -12.01 12.33 -7.99
N ARG A 80 -12.78 13.24 -8.61
CA ARG A 80 -13.22 13.07 -10.01
C ARG A 80 -12.04 12.99 -10.96
N SER A 81 -11.05 13.86 -10.77
CA SER A 81 -9.83 13.88 -11.58
C SER A 81 -9.05 12.56 -11.44
N ALA A 82 -8.81 12.12 -10.20
CA ALA A 82 -8.10 10.88 -9.91
C ALA A 82 -8.84 9.65 -10.48
N LEU A 83 -10.16 9.59 -10.30
CA LEU A 83 -10.98 8.50 -10.83
C LEU A 83 -10.96 8.47 -12.36
N ALA A 84 -11.10 9.62 -13.04
CA ALA A 84 -11.02 9.68 -14.49
C ALA A 84 -9.65 9.21 -15.02
N SER A 85 -8.56 9.63 -14.38
CA SER A 85 -7.20 9.19 -14.72
C SER A 85 -7.03 7.68 -14.53
N THR A 86 -7.45 7.13 -13.39
CA THR A 86 -7.29 5.70 -13.06
C THR A 86 -8.14 4.79 -13.95
N VAL A 87 -9.37 5.20 -14.27
CA VAL A 87 -10.22 4.48 -15.24
C VAL A 87 -9.57 4.48 -16.61
N SER A 88 -9.02 5.62 -17.06
CA SER A 88 -8.32 5.70 -18.35
C SER A 88 -7.09 4.80 -18.41
N CYS A 89 -6.25 4.82 -17.38
CA CYS A 89 -5.10 3.92 -17.26
C CYS A 89 -5.52 2.44 -17.23
N SER A 90 -6.59 2.12 -16.50
CA SER A 90 -7.11 0.75 -16.43
C SER A 90 -7.63 0.25 -17.78
N ILE A 91 -8.36 1.08 -18.52
CA ILE A 91 -8.82 0.77 -19.87
C ILE A 91 -7.62 0.54 -20.80
N CYS A 92 -6.59 1.38 -20.72
CA CYS A 92 -5.36 1.22 -21.49
C CYS A 92 -4.67 -0.12 -21.19
N THR A 93 -4.46 -0.46 -19.92
CA THR A 93 -3.90 -1.77 -19.51
C THR A 93 -4.76 -2.93 -19.99
N TYR A 94 -6.09 -2.83 -19.86
CA TYR A 94 -7.01 -3.86 -20.31
C TYR A 94 -6.84 -4.15 -21.81
N PHE A 95 -6.75 -3.11 -22.65
CA PHE A 95 -6.51 -3.27 -24.08
C PHE A 95 -5.12 -3.86 -24.37
N ILE A 96 -4.06 -3.41 -23.68
CA ILE A 96 -2.71 -3.97 -23.84
C ILE A 96 -2.72 -5.48 -23.53
N LEU A 97 -3.32 -5.87 -22.41
CA LEU A 97 -3.43 -7.28 -22.00
C LEU A 97 -4.27 -8.11 -22.98
N SER A 98 -5.40 -7.56 -23.44
CA SER A 98 -6.29 -8.24 -24.39
C SER A 98 -5.63 -8.51 -25.75
N ASN A 99 -4.71 -7.65 -26.17
CA ASN A 99 -3.98 -7.80 -27.43
C ASN A 99 -2.65 -8.58 -27.28
N SER A 100 -2.35 -9.11 -26.10
CA SER A 100 -1.08 -9.80 -25.85
C SER A 100 -1.03 -11.26 -26.34
N HIS A 101 -2.04 -11.71 -27.09
CA HIS A 101 -2.11 -13.02 -27.75
C HIS A 101 -1.72 -14.23 -26.87
N GLY A 102 -2.11 -14.24 -25.59
CA GLY A 102 -1.83 -15.35 -24.68
C GLY A 102 -0.49 -15.26 -23.95
N SER A 103 0.21 -14.12 -24.02
CA SER A 103 1.43 -13.86 -23.23
C SER A 103 1.19 -13.86 -21.71
N VAL A 104 -0.07 -13.82 -21.28
CA VAL A 104 -0.49 -13.94 -19.88
C VAL A 104 -1.52 -15.06 -19.81
N GLU A 105 -1.29 -16.04 -18.94
CA GLU A 105 -2.13 -17.25 -18.81
C GLU A 105 -3.56 -16.96 -18.29
N SER A 106 -3.79 -15.77 -17.75
CA SER A 106 -5.07 -15.34 -17.18
C SER A 106 -5.78 -14.27 -18.00
N THR A 107 -7.10 -14.20 -17.89
CA THR A 107 -7.90 -13.13 -18.51
C THR A 107 -7.42 -11.74 -18.04
N PRO A 108 -7.57 -10.68 -18.85
CA PRO A 108 -7.17 -9.32 -18.46
C PRO A 108 -7.77 -8.86 -17.13
N LEU A 109 -9.06 -9.14 -16.88
CA LEU A 109 -9.73 -8.78 -15.62
C LEU A 109 -9.13 -9.52 -14.41
N HIS A 110 -8.71 -10.77 -14.59
CA HIS A 110 -8.05 -11.54 -13.54
C HIS A 110 -6.62 -11.05 -13.30
N ALA A 111 -5.86 -10.76 -14.36
CA ALA A 111 -4.51 -10.22 -14.24
C ALA A 111 -4.51 -8.87 -13.49
N MET A 112 -5.50 -8.01 -13.76
CA MET A 112 -5.72 -6.73 -13.09
C MET A 112 -6.35 -6.87 -11.69
N GLY A 113 -6.73 -8.08 -11.27
CA GLY A 113 -7.33 -8.35 -9.97
C GLY A 113 -8.75 -7.80 -9.78
N TYR A 114 -9.45 -7.50 -10.87
CA TYR A 114 -10.87 -7.11 -10.84
C TYR A 114 -11.80 -8.28 -10.62
N TRP A 115 -11.45 -9.46 -11.15
CA TRP A 115 -12.28 -10.65 -11.02
C TRP A 115 -11.47 -11.96 -10.94
N PRO A 116 -11.82 -12.88 -10.01
CA PRO A 116 -12.84 -12.72 -8.98
C PRO A 116 -12.38 -11.81 -7.85
N LEU A 117 -13.30 -11.40 -6.97
CA LEU A 117 -13.00 -10.43 -5.91
C LEU A 117 -12.04 -10.96 -4.84
N GLY A 118 -11.95 -12.28 -4.63
CA GLY A 118 -11.05 -12.88 -3.65
C GLY A 118 -11.39 -12.54 -2.20
N LEU A 119 -12.60 -12.88 -1.73
CA LEU A 119 -13.04 -12.55 -0.36
C LEU A 119 -12.20 -13.26 0.71
N ARG A 120 -11.79 -14.52 0.46
CA ARG A 120 -10.93 -15.28 1.37
C ARG A 120 -9.54 -14.64 1.46
N GLU A 121 -8.98 -14.28 0.31
CA GLU A 121 -7.68 -13.60 0.19
C GLU A 121 -7.70 -12.23 0.86
N THR A 122 -8.80 -11.51 0.70
CA THR A 122 -9.05 -10.23 1.37
C THR A 122 -9.02 -10.41 2.88
N ALA A 123 -9.77 -11.39 3.41
CA ALA A 123 -9.79 -11.68 4.85
C ALA A 123 -8.40 -12.09 5.38
N GLY A 124 -7.68 -12.96 4.65
CA GLY A 124 -6.33 -13.38 5.01
C GLY A 124 -5.32 -12.22 5.02
N SER A 125 -5.39 -11.34 4.01
CA SER A 125 -4.52 -10.16 3.89
C SER A 125 -4.82 -9.11 4.97
N LEU A 126 -6.09 -8.90 5.29
CA LEU A 126 -6.51 -8.03 6.40
C LEU A 126 -6.07 -8.58 7.75
N LEU A 127 -6.20 -9.89 7.98
CA LEU A 127 -5.69 -10.52 9.20
C LEU A 127 -4.17 -10.39 9.31
N LEU A 128 -3.44 -10.65 8.21
CA LEU A 128 -1.99 -10.48 8.16
C LEU A 128 -1.59 -9.03 8.50
N THR A 129 -2.29 -8.05 7.94
CA THR A 129 -2.06 -6.63 8.23
C THR A 129 -2.42 -6.30 9.68
N ALA A 130 -3.53 -6.82 10.21
CA ALA A 130 -3.91 -6.62 11.60
C ALA A 130 -2.89 -7.20 12.59
N ILE A 131 -2.26 -8.34 12.27
CA ILE A 131 -1.15 -8.91 13.05
C ILE A 131 0.05 -7.96 13.04
N LEU A 132 0.43 -7.42 11.89
CA LEU A 132 1.51 -6.42 11.80
C LEU A 132 1.22 -5.18 12.65
N PHE A 133 -0.03 -4.73 12.63
CA PHE A 133 -0.51 -3.56 13.38
C PHE A 133 -1.07 -3.91 14.77
N ALA A 134 -0.74 -5.06 15.35
CA ALA A 134 -1.31 -5.51 16.62
C ALA A 134 -1.14 -4.48 17.76
N ALA A 135 0.04 -3.84 17.85
CA ALA A 135 0.29 -2.81 18.86
C ALA A 135 -0.53 -1.52 18.64
N PRO A 136 -0.51 -0.87 17.45
CA PRO A 136 -1.39 0.25 17.16
C PRO A 136 -2.89 -0.05 17.28
N LEU A 137 -3.33 -1.25 16.92
CA LEU A 137 -4.73 -1.67 17.10
C LEU A 137 -5.09 -1.78 18.58
N TYR A 138 -4.22 -2.40 19.37
CA TYR A 138 -4.39 -2.43 20.83
C TYR A 138 -4.44 -1.02 21.41
N GLU A 139 -3.56 -0.13 20.97
CA GLU A 139 -3.55 1.26 21.44
C GLU A 139 -4.84 2.00 21.06
N THR A 140 -5.18 2.05 19.77
CA THR A 140 -6.33 2.81 19.27
C THR A 140 -7.67 2.23 19.72
N LEU A 141 -7.86 0.91 19.57
CA LEU A 141 -9.12 0.28 19.93
C LEU A 141 -9.32 0.27 21.43
N LEU A 142 -8.34 -0.21 22.20
CA LEU A 142 -8.51 -0.40 23.63
C LEU A 142 -8.10 0.85 24.43
N LEU A 143 -6.86 1.33 24.29
CA LEU A 143 -6.34 2.38 25.17
C LEU A 143 -6.92 3.76 24.88
N ASP A 144 -7.16 4.09 23.61
CA ASP A 144 -7.79 5.35 23.20
C ASP A 144 -9.34 5.25 23.21
N GLY A 145 -9.88 4.03 23.38
CA GLY A 145 -11.31 3.80 23.57
C GLY A 145 -12.14 3.76 22.29
N LEU A 146 -11.51 3.68 21.10
CA LEU A 146 -12.24 3.63 19.82
C LEU A 146 -13.20 2.44 19.72
N TRP A 147 -12.98 1.37 20.49
CA TRP A 147 -13.92 0.24 20.57
C TRP A 147 -15.36 0.69 20.94
N VAL A 148 -15.50 1.74 21.75
CA VAL A 148 -16.81 2.29 22.17
C VAL A 148 -17.54 2.89 20.97
N ASP A 149 -16.84 3.66 20.14
CA ASP A 149 -17.40 4.26 18.93
C ASP A 149 -17.82 3.18 17.91
N TRP A 150 -17.08 2.06 17.86
CA TRP A 150 -17.41 0.92 17.01
C TRP A 150 -18.69 0.19 17.43
N VAL A 151 -19.03 0.15 18.73
CA VAL A 151 -20.30 -0.41 19.19
C VAL A 151 -21.49 0.31 18.56
N THR A 152 -21.38 1.63 18.36
CA THR A 152 -22.41 2.44 17.69
C THR A 152 -22.17 2.62 16.19
N LEU A 153 -21.18 1.92 15.61
CA LEU A 153 -20.75 2.05 14.21
C LEU A 153 -20.46 3.50 13.78
N ARG A 154 -20.06 4.36 14.73
CA ARG A 154 -19.81 5.78 14.48
C ARG A 154 -18.69 6.01 13.46
N PRO A 155 -17.56 5.27 13.46
CA PRO A 155 -16.54 5.42 12.44
C PRO A 155 -17.06 5.16 11.02
N LEU A 156 -18.02 4.23 10.86
CA LEU A 156 -18.67 3.99 9.57
C LEU A 156 -19.58 5.14 9.19
N HIS A 157 -20.39 5.65 10.13
CA HIS A 157 -21.21 6.84 9.88
C HIS A 157 -20.35 8.05 9.46
N ASP A 158 -19.24 8.30 10.17
CA ASP A 158 -18.36 9.44 9.92
C ASP A 158 -17.63 9.30 8.57
N LEU A 159 -17.31 8.07 8.15
CA LEU A 159 -16.78 7.78 6.81
C LEU A 159 -17.73 8.24 5.69
N TRP A 160 -19.05 8.04 5.87
CA TRP A 160 -20.05 8.41 4.86
C TRP A 160 -20.51 9.87 4.95
N THR A 161 -20.33 10.52 6.10
CA THR A 161 -20.79 11.90 6.32
C THR A 161 -19.68 12.95 6.19
N THR A 162 -18.40 12.55 6.27
CA THR A 162 -17.27 13.47 6.14
C THR A 162 -16.50 13.24 4.84
N TRP A 163 -16.31 14.32 4.06
CA TRP A 163 -15.55 14.24 2.81
C TRP A 163 -14.08 13.89 3.01
N THR A 164 -13.49 14.30 4.13
CA THR A 164 -12.10 13.98 4.49
C THR A 164 -11.94 12.49 4.83
N GLY A 165 -12.87 11.93 5.63
CA GLY A 165 -12.93 10.50 5.92
C GLY A 165 -13.11 9.68 4.64
N TRP A 166 -14.12 10.01 3.84
CA TRP A 166 -14.37 9.35 2.55
C TRP A 166 -13.15 9.39 1.62
N ARG A 167 -12.48 10.55 1.51
CA ARG A 167 -11.25 10.69 0.72
C ARG A 167 -10.13 9.80 1.25
N ASN A 168 -9.86 9.85 2.55
CA ASN A 168 -8.67 9.23 3.14
C ASN A 168 -8.78 7.70 3.27
N ILE A 169 -10.00 7.18 3.50
CA ILE A 169 -10.22 5.76 3.82
C ILE A 169 -10.83 4.99 2.65
N ALA A 170 -11.63 5.63 1.79
CA ALA A 170 -12.25 4.95 0.65
C ALA A 170 -11.58 5.32 -0.68
N MET A 171 -11.70 6.60 -1.10
CA MET A 171 -11.35 6.97 -2.48
C MET A 171 -9.85 7.01 -2.74
N GLY A 172 -9.04 7.53 -1.80
CA GLY A 172 -7.57 7.55 -1.94
C GLY A 172 -7.01 6.13 -2.12
N PRO A 173 -7.26 5.21 -1.17
CA PRO A 173 -6.91 3.79 -1.32
C PRO A 173 -7.39 3.19 -2.64
N LEU A 174 -8.67 3.38 -2.98
CA LEU A 174 -9.22 2.82 -4.22
C LEU A 174 -8.48 3.31 -5.47
N THR A 175 -8.31 4.62 -5.64
CA THR A 175 -7.71 5.17 -6.86
C THR A 175 -6.20 4.87 -6.93
N GLU A 176 -5.50 4.85 -5.81
CA GLU A 176 -4.08 4.52 -5.78
C GLU A 176 -3.83 3.04 -6.11
N GLU A 177 -4.59 2.11 -5.52
CA GLU A 177 -4.43 0.69 -5.82
C GLU A 177 -4.88 0.34 -7.25
N LEU A 178 -5.93 0.99 -7.76
CA LEU A 178 -6.34 0.88 -9.17
C LEU A 178 -5.19 1.23 -10.12
N LEU A 179 -4.48 2.34 -9.87
CA LEU A 179 -3.37 2.77 -10.70
C LEU A 179 -2.15 1.86 -10.54
N PHE A 180 -1.62 1.79 -9.32
CA PHE A 180 -0.29 1.27 -9.09
C PHE A 180 -0.26 -0.25 -9.01
N ARG A 181 -1.38 -0.91 -8.70
CA ARG A 181 -1.46 -2.37 -8.62
C ARG A 181 -2.22 -2.89 -9.83
N SER A 182 -3.52 -2.61 -9.95
CA SER A 182 -4.34 -3.18 -11.03
C SER A 182 -3.94 -2.75 -12.43
N ALA A 183 -3.59 -1.48 -12.67
CA ALA A 183 -3.19 -1.03 -14.00
C ALA A 183 -1.70 -1.25 -14.28
N SER A 184 -0.81 -1.08 -13.30
CA SER A 184 0.64 -1.12 -13.55
C SER A 184 1.30 -2.49 -13.34
N VAL A 185 0.98 -3.24 -12.28
CA VAL A 185 1.68 -4.52 -11.98
C VAL A 185 1.51 -5.55 -13.11
N PRO A 186 0.33 -5.71 -13.76
CA PRO A 186 0.19 -6.65 -14.87
C PRO A 186 1.09 -6.34 -16.07
N LEU A 187 1.44 -5.07 -16.29
CA LEU A 187 2.36 -4.68 -17.36
C LEU A 187 3.78 -5.17 -17.09
N PHE A 188 4.20 -5.19 -15.83
CA PHE A 188 5.51 -5.73 -15.42
C PHE A 188 5.55 -7.24 -15.57
N LEU A 189 4.45 -7.93 -15.25
CA LEU A 189 4.30 -9.36 -15.48
C LEU A 189 4.29 -9.68 -16.99
N LEU A 190 3.57 -8.90 -17.80
CA LEU A 190 3.55 -9.02 -19.26
C LEU A 190 4.95 -8.80 -19.86
N ALA A 191 5.74 -7.91 -19.26
CA ALA A 191 7.13 -7.68 -19.64
C ALA A 191 8.12 -8.72 -19.10
N ARG A 192 7.62 -9.80 -18.48
CA ARG A 192 8.40 -10.90 -17.88
C ARG A 192 9.46 -10.40 -16.88
N MET A 193 9.16 -9.31 -16.16
CA MET A 193 10.04 -8.81 -15.10
C MET A 193 9.99 -9.76 -13.91
N SER A 194 11.13 -9.97 -13.25
CA SER A 194 11.17 -10.81 -12.04
C SER A 194 10.21 -10.26 -10.99
N LEU A 195 9.62 -11.14 -10.18
CA LEU A 195 8.70 -10.70 -9.12
C LEU A 195 9.40 -9.79 -8.12
N GLY A 196 10.70 -10.03 -7.85
CA GLY A 196 11.50 -9.15 -6.99
C GLY A 196 11.61 -7.74 -7.57
N SER A 197 11.94 -7.64 -8.86
CA SER A 197 11.97 -6.33 -9.53
C SER A 197 10.60 -5.65 -9.47
N THR A 198 9.52 -6.40 -9.67
CA THR A 198 8.15 -5.85 -9.62
C THR A 198 7.79 -5.36 -8.21
N VAL A 199 8.10 -6.14 -7.17
CA VAL A 199 7.85 -5.81 -5.76
C VAL A 199 8.68 -4.63 -5.26
N PHE A 200 9.89 -4.39 -5.79
CA PHE A 200 10.75 -3.30 -5.30
C PHE A 200 10.81 -2.07 -6.21
N LEU A 201 10.59 -2.19 -7.53
CA LEU A 201 10.69 -1.06 -8.47
C LEU A 201 9.37 -0.28 -8.57
N THR A 202 8.24 -0.97 -8.68
CA THR A 202 6.92 -0.30 -8.78
C THR A 202 6.62 0.59 -7.56
N PRO A 203 6.96 0.20 -6.32
CA PRO A 203 6.68 1.04 -5.15
C PRO A 203 7.56 2.28 -5.04
N ILE A 204 8.76 2.28 -5.63
CA ILE A 204 9.59 3.48 -5.68
C ILE A 204 8.86 4.56 -6.46
N VAL A 205 8.25 4.23 -7.61
CA VAL A 205 7.47 5.20 -8.39
C VAL A 205 6.21 5.64 -7.62
N PHE A 206 5.55 4.71 -6.92
CA PHE A 206 4.44 5.03 -6.02
C PHE A 206 4.85 6.00 -4.89
N GLY A 207 6.01 5.81 -4.27
CA GLY A 207 6.55 6.74 -3.29
C GLY A 207 6.90 8.10 -3.89
N LEU A 208 7.55 8.11 -5.07
CA LEU A 208 7.91 9.35 -5.78
C LEU A 208 6.68 10.17 -6.16
N ALA A 209 5.57 9.51 -6.52
CA ALA A 209 4.29 10.17 -6.80
C ALA A 209 3.82 11.08 -5.65
N HIS A 210 4.17 10.73 -4.41
CA HIS A 210 3.77 11.49 -3.23
C HIS A 210 4.67 12.70 -2.93
N ILE A 211 5.80 12.85 -3.62
CA ILE A 211 6.68 14.02 -3.48
C ILE A 211 5.94 15.31 -3.86
N HIS A 212 4.88 15.24 -4.68
CA HIS A 212 4.04 16.41 -4.97
C HIS A 212 3.43 17.05 -3.71
N HIS A 213 3.35 16.31 -2.59
CA HIS A 213 2.83 16.83 -1.33
C HIS A 213 3.84 17.73 -0.63
N PHE A 214 5.14 17.61 -0.94
CA PHE A 214 6.13 18.59 -0.52
C PHE A 214 5.78 19.97 -1.07
N TYR A 215 5.49 20.08 -2.36
CA TYR A 215 5.08 21.33 -2.99
C TYR A 215 3.81 21.91 -2.35
N GLU A 216 2.77 21.09 -2.19
CA GLU A 216 1.52 21.50 -1.52
C GLU A 216 1.75 21.98 -0.09
N PHE A 217 2.63 21.29 0.66
CA PHE A 217 2.99 21.68 2.02
C PHE A 217 3.76 22.99 2.07
N ARG A 218 4.72 23.21 1.16
CA ARG A 218 5.49 24.46 1.10
C ARG A 218 4.63 25.68 0.79
N ILE A 219 3.54 25.52 0.04
CA ILE A 219 2.59 26.59 -0.25
C ILE A 219 1.70 26.90 0.95
N THR A 220 1.25 25.85 1.66
CA THR A 220 0.24 25.98 2.73
C THR A 220 0.84 26.27 4.09
N HIS A 221 2.12 25.93 4.29
CA HIS A 221 2.86 26.10 5.55
C HIS A 221 4.22 26.77 5.27
N PRO A 222 4.23 28.01 4.73
CA PRO A 222 5.47 28.70 4.37
C PRO A 222 6.42 28.91 5.56
N GLU A 223 5.86 29.05 6.76
CA GLU A 223 6.55 29.26 8.04
C GLU A 223 7.35 28.06 8.54
N VAL A 224 7.02 26.85 8.09
CA VAL A 224 7.73 25.64 8.51
C VAL A 224 9.14 25.62 7.89
N PRO A 225 10.21 25.37 8.68
CA PRO A 225 11.57 25.32 8.15
C PRO A 225 11.72 24.32 7.00
N LEU A 226 12.48 24.70 5.97
CA LEU A 226 12.69 23.88 4.77
C LEU A 226 13.20 22.47 5.12
N ALA A 227 14.13 22.38 6.07
CA ALA A 227 14.68 21.09 6.52
C ALA A 227 13.59 20.16 7.08
N ALA A 228 12.63 20.70 7.85
CA ALA A 228 11.50 19.92 8.38
C ALA A 228 10.54 19.48 7.26
N ALA A 229 10.29 20.34 6.27
CA ALA A 229 9.49 19.98 5.10
C ALA A 229 10.14 18.87 4.26
N ILE A 230 11.47 18.92 4.08
CA ILE A 230 12.25 17.88 3.39
C ILE A 230 12.20 16.57 4.18
N ALA A 231 12.44 16.62 5.50
CA ALA A 231 12.38 15.45 6.37
C ALA A 231 11.00 14.77 6.30
N ARG A 232 9.92 15.55 6.34
CA ARG A 232 8.54 15.05 6.14
C ARG A 232 8.39 14.33 4.79
N SER A 233 8.90 14.92 3.70
CA SER A 233 8.82 14.31 2.37
C SER A 233 9.64 13.02 2.25
N ILE A 234 10.82 12.96 2.88
CA ILE A 234 11.66 11.75 2.92
C ILE A 234 10.95 10.65 3.71
N LEU A 235 10.40 10.96 4.88
CA LEU A 235 9.64 10.01 5.68
C LEU A 235 8.42 9.48 4.92
N GLN A 236 7.68 10.39 4.27
CA GLN A 236 6.54 10.02 3.43
C GLN A 236 6.97 9.11 2.28
N PHE A 237 8.01 9.47 1.53
CA PHE A 237 8.55 8.64 0.45
C PHE A 237 8.93 7.24 0.93
N SER A 238 9.71 7.14 2.02
CA SER A 238 10.20 5.87 2.56
C SER A 238 9.05 4.97 3.00
N TYR A 239 8.13 5.48 3.82
CA TYR A 239 7.01 4.69 4.31
C TYR A 239 6.06 4.28 3.18
N THR A 240 5.77 5.20 2.25
CA THR A 240 4.87 4.93 1.12
C THR A 240 5.47 3.88 0.18
N SER A 241 6.78 3.92 -0.04
CA SER A 241 7.49 2.90 -0.84
C SER A 241 7.47 1.53 -0.15
N LEU A 242 7.69 1.48 1.17
CA LEU A 242 7.61 0.23 1.94
C LEU A 242 6.20 -0.37 1.92
N PHE A 243 5.18 0.47 2.14
CA PHE A 243 3.78 0.05 2.02
C PHE A 243 3.47 -0.44 0.61
N GLY A 244 3.92 0.27 -0.43
CA GLY A 244 3.72 -0.17 -1.81
C GLY A 244 4.38 -1.52 -2.10
N ALA A 245 5.55 -1.82 -1.53
CA ALA A 245 6.18 -3.14 -1.67
C ALA A 245 5.34 -4.24 -1.03
N TYR A 246 4.80 -3.98 0.17
CA TYR A 246 3.88 -4.90 0.83
C TYR A 246 2.58 -5.10 0.03
N ALA A 247 1.96 -4.02 -0.46
CA ALA A 247 0.75 -4.08 -1.26
C ALA A 247 0.98 -4.82 -2.59
N THR A 248 2.10 -4.57 -3.29
CA THR A 248 2.47 -5.33 -4.50
C THR A 248 2.69 -6.81 -4.20
N PHE A 249 3.35 -7.15 -3.08
CA PHE A 249 3.46 -8.54 -2.64
C PHE A 249 2.08 -9.19 -2.43
N VAL A 250 1.20 -8.55 -1.66
CA VAL A 250 -0.17 -9.05 -1.43
C VAL A 250 -0.92 -9.18 -2.75
N PHE A 251 -0.82 -8.21 -3.66
CA PHE A 251 -1.47 -8.27 -4.97
C PHE A 251 -0.97 -9.45 -5.81
N LEU A 252 0.34 -9.71 -5.85
CA LEU A 252 0.90 -10.86 -6.59
C LEU A 252 0.49 -12.21 -5.99
N ARG A 253 0.37 -12.27 -4.65
CA ARG A 253 -0.06 -13.48 -3.93
C ARG A 253 -1.55 -13.75 -4.04
N THR A 254 -2.38 -12.72 -4.13
CA THR A 254 -3.84 -12.87 -4.04
C THR A 254 -4.58 -12.58 -5.33
N ARG A 255 -3.96 -11.82 -6.24
CA ARG A 255 -4.59 -11.30 -7.47
C ARG A 255 -5.95 -10.64 -7.20
N SER A 256 -6.08 -9.94 -6.07
CA SER A 256 -7.31 -9.27 -5.65
C SER A 256 -7.06 -7.78 -5.43
N LEU A 257 -7.74 -6.95 -6.22
CA LEU A 257 -7.79 -5.51 -5.98
C LEU A 257 -8.50 -5.19 -4.66
N LEU A 258 -9.58 -5.91 -4.35
CA LEU A 258 -10.34 -5.72 -3.11
C LEU A 258 -9.43 -5.91 -1.88
N ALA A 259 -8.59 -6.94 -1.90
CA ALA A 259 -7.65 -7.22 -0.82
C ALA A 259 -6.70 -6.02 -0.58
N VAL A 260 -6.04 -5.52 -1.62
CA VAL A 260 -5.09 -4.42 -1.47
C VAL A 260 -5.76 -3.08 -1.16
N VAL A 261 -6.96 -2.81 -1.68
CA VAL A 261 -7.73 -1.59 -1.34
C VAL A 261 -8.09 -1.58 0.14
N LEU A 262 -8.58 -2.71 0.68
CA LEU A 262 -8.95 -2.78 2.09
C LEU A 262 -7.73 -2.81 3.02
N VAL A 263 -6.63 -3.46 2.62
CA VAL A 263 -5.35 -3.39 3.35
C VAL A 263 -4.84 -1.95 3.40
N HIS A 264 -4.90 -1.22 2.28
CA HIS A 264 -4.53 0.19 2.24
C HIS A 264 -5.44 1.03 3.15
N ALA A 265 -6.77 0.87 3.05
CA ALA A 265 -7.73 1.56 3.89
C ALA A 265 -7.46 1.32 5.39
N LEU A 266 -7.15 0.08 5.76
CA LEU A 266 -6.78 -0.29 7.14
C LEU A 266 -5.50 0.45 7.59
N CYS A 267 -4.43 0.43 6.79
CA CYS A 267 -3.20 1.17 7.08
C CYS A 267 -3.46 2.68 7.24
N ASN A 268 -4.29 3.27 6.39
CA ASN A 268 -4.65 4.70 6.48
C ASN A 268 -5.48 5.02 7.73
N SER A 269 -6.28 4.07 8.21
CA SER A 269 -7.08 4.26 9.44
C SER A 269 -6.24 4.19 10.72
N ILE A 270 -5.19 3.38 10.73
CA ILE A 270 -4.34 3.14 11.91
C ILE A 270 -3.17 4.14 11.97
N GLY A 271 -2.51 4.38 10.84
CA GLY A 271 -1.29 5.20 10.77
C GLY A 271 -0.04 4.46 11.25
N LEU A 272 1.06 5.20 11.44
CA LEU A 272 2.34 4.64 11.86
C LEU A 272 2.33 4.26 13.35
N PRO A 273 2.95 3.11 13.73
CA PRO A 273 3.14 2.78 15.13
C PRO A 273 4.02 3.80 15.84
N ARG A 274 3.78 4.00 17.14
CA ARG A 274 4.74 4.65 18.02
C ARG A 274 5.93 3.72 18.23
N PHE A 275 7.13 4.22 17.95
CA PHE A 275 8.39 3.52 18.20
C PHE A 275 9.04 3.93 19.53
N SER A 276 8.57 5.01 20.17
CA SER A 276 9.07 5.51 21.45
C SER A 276 7.94 6.15 22.25
N GLY A 277 8.11 6.21 23.57
CA GLY A 277 7.15 6.80 24.51
C GLY A 277 6.39 5.77 25.35
N SER A 278 5.44 6.24 26.14
CA SER A 278 4.56 5.40 26.97
C SER A 278 3.11 5.56 26.53
N VAL A 279 2.37 4.47 26.57
CA VAL A 279 0.92 4.46 26.28
C VAL A 279 0.14 4.34 27.58
N ARG A 280 -1.05 4.93 27.63
CA ARG A 280 -1.90 4.90 28.82
C ARG A 280 -3.37 4.78 28.42
N PRO A 281 -4.16 3.98 29.14
CA PRO A 281 -5.60 3.91 28.88
C PRO A 281 -6.31 5.21 29.23
N TYR A 282 -7.31 5.58 28.42
CA TYR A 282 -8.09 6.80 28.58
C TYR A 282 -8.83 6.88 29.93
N TRP A 283 -9.21 5.74 30.52
CA TRP A 283 -9.93 5.68 31.79
C TRP A 283 -9.03 5.87 33.02
N VAL A 284 -7.70 5.84 32.85
CA VAL A 284 -6.75 6.11 33.93
C VAL A 284 -6.49 7.61 33.97
N GLY A 285 -7.45 8.36 34.50
CA GLY A 285 -7.46 9.83 34.51
C GLY A 285 -6.26 10.47 35.21
N GLY A 286 -5.77 11.59 34.66
CA GLY A 286 -4.76 12.44 35.29
C GLY A 286 -5.37 13.34 36.37
N ARG A 287 -5.20 12.96 37.66
CA ARG A 287 -5.07 13.81 38.88
C ARG A 287 -5.06 12.95 40.16
N GLY A 288 -4.19 11.94 40.18
CA GLY A 288 -3.82 11.23 41.39
C GLY A 288 -2.43 10.63 41.18
N PRO A 289 -1.65 10.34 42.23
CA PRO A 289 -0.40 9.61 42.08
C PRO A 289 -0.73 8.16 41.70
N SER A 290 -1.07 7.95 40.43
CA SER A 290 -1.19 6.62 39.85
C SER A 290 0.19 5.99 39.91
N SER A 291 0.31 4.83 40.57
CA SER A 291 1.56 4.10 40.69
C SER A 291 2.23 3.98 39.30
N PRO A 292 3.50 4.40 39.13
CA PRO A 292 4.23 4.28 37.86
C PRO A 292 4.23 2.83 37.31
N ALA A 293 3.98 1.84 38.17
CA ALA A 293 3.85 0.44 37.79
C ALA A 293 2.68 0.15 36.82
N SER A 294 1.52 0.83 36.93
CA SER A 294 0.36 0.52 36.08
C SER A 294 0.51 1.04 34.64
N ALA A 295 1.10 2.22 34.46
CA ALA A 295 1.43 2.76 33.14
C ALA A 295 2.55 1.95 32.44
N HIS A 296 3.45 1.37 33.23
CA HIS A 296 4.51 0.52 32.72
C HIS A 296 3.97 -0.76 32.09
N THR A 297 3.00 -1.44 32.72
CA THR A 297 2.41 -2.69 32.19
C THR A 297 1.79 -2.51 30.80
N TRP A 298 0.98 -1.47 30.59
CA TRP A 298 0.34 -1.22 29.29
C TRP A 298 1.35 -0.88 28.19
N THR A 299 2.43 -0.19 28.56
CA THR A 299 3.54 0.16 27.67
C THR A 299 4.36 -1.08 27.31
N VAL A 300 4.69 -1.93 28.28
CA VAL A 300 5.38 -3.20 28.02
C VAL A 300 4.55 -4.07 27.09
N LEU A 301 3.23 -4.21 27.33
CA LEU A 301 2.34 -4.98 26.46
C LEU A 301 2.30 -4.40 25.04
N TYR A 302 2.22 -3.07 24.88
CA TYR A 302 2.29 -2.43 23.58
C TYR A 302 3.56 -2.82 22.81
N TYR A 303 4.73 -2.73 23.44
CA TYR A 303 5.99 -3.09 22.77
C TYR A 303 6.11 -4.60 22.50
N LEU A 304 5.59 -5.46 23.38
CA LEU A 304 5.50 -6.90 23.12
C LEU A 304 4.63 -7.20 21.89
N LEU A 305 3.48 -6.52 21.76
CA LEU A 305 2.62 -6.63 20.59
C LEU A 305 3.26 -6.03 19.34
N LEU A 306 4.13 -5.02 19.46
CA LEU A 306 4.80 -4.40 18.33
C LEU A 306 5.81 -5.38 17.71
N PHE A 307 6.69 -5.96 18.52
CA PHE A 307 7.67 -6.93 18.04
C PHE A 307 7.05 -8.29 17.73
N GLY A 308 6.12 -8.76 18.57
CA GLY A 308 5.37 -9.99 18.36
C GLY A 308 4.49 -9.93 17.11
N GLY A 309 3.88 -8.78 16.83
CA GLY A 309 3.11 -8.52 15.61
C GLY A 309 4.00 -8.52 14.37
N ALA A 310 5.18 -7.89 14.42
CA ALA A 310 6.14 -7.95 13.31
C ALA A 310 6.63 -9.38 13.02
N TRP A 311 6.94 -10.16 14.06
CA TRP A 311 7.30 -11.57 13.92
C TRP A 311 6.12 -12.41 13.38
N GLY A 312 4.92 -12.22 13.93
CA GLY A 312 3.71 -12.92 13.49
C GLY A 312 3.35 -12.60 12.04
N TRP A 313 3.52 -11.35 11.62
CA TRP A 313 3.37 -10.94 10.23
C TRP A 313 4.37 -11.66 9.33
N TRP A 314 5.64 -11.69 9.73
CA TRP A 314 6.68 -12.42 8.98
C TRP A 314 6.34 -13.90 8.80
N ALA A 315 5.95 -14.57 9.89
CA ALA A 315 5.52 -15.98 9.86
C ALA A 315 4.23 -16.18 9.05
N GLY A 316 3.34 -15.19 9.06
CA GLY A 316 2.04 -15.19 8.39
C GLY A 316 2.09 -14.84 6.90
N LEU A 317 3.19 -14.26 6.40
CA LEU A 317 3.31 -13.75 5.02
C LEU A 317 2.86 -14.77 3.98
N MET A 318 3.31 -16.01 4.12
CA MET A 318 3.01 -17.08 3.17
C MET A 318 1.65 -17.76 3.40
N PRO A 319 1.34 -18.26 4.61
CA PRO A 319 0.09 -19.00 4.82
C PRO A 319 -1.16 -18.12 4.70
N LEU A 320 -1.10 -16.85 5.14
CA LEU A 320 -2.27 -15.96 5.12
C LEU A 320 -2.53 -15.31 3.76
N THR A 321 -1.55 -15.37 2.84
CA THR A 321 -1.70 -14.90 1.45
C THR A 321 -1.77 -16.05 0.44
N ALA A 322 -1.83 -17.30 0.91
CA ALA A 322 -1.98 -18.45 0.03
C ALA A 322 -3.31 -18.39 -0.72
N SER A 323 -3.23 -18.35 -2.06
CA SER A 323 -4.41 -18.28 -2.93
C SER A 323 -4.22 -19.15 -4.16
N PRO A 324 -5.27 -19.87 -4.61
CA PRO A 324 -5.27 -20.52 -5.93
C PRO A 324 -5.26 -19.51 -7.09
N MET A 325 -5.54 -18.23 -6.83
CA MET A 325 -5.46 -17.16 -7.84
C MET A 325 -4.06 -16.59 -8.02
N SER A 326 -3.12 -16.98 -7.16
CA SER A 326 -1.79 -16.39 -7.11
C SER A 326 -1.00 -16.64 -8.41
N THR A 327 -0.09 -15.72 -8.75
CA THR A 327 0.95 -15.97 -9.76
C THR A 327 2.13 -16.79 -9.26
N ILE A 328 2.10 -17.15 -7.98
CA ILE A 328 3.25 -17.70 -7.27
C ILE A 328 2.82 -19.06 -6.74
N GLU A 329 3.23 -20.14 -7.41
CA GLU A 329 2.99 -21.49 -6.91
C GLU A 329 3.52 -21.62 -5.47
N ALA A 330 2.71 -22.19 -4.58
CA ALA A 330 3.04 -22.32 -3.15
C ALA A 330 4.35 -23.08 -2.89
N ASP A 331 4.76 -23.95 -3.83
CA ASP A 331 5.95 -24.80 -3.72
C ASP A 331 7.27 -24.09 -4.04
N THR A 332 7.21 -22.91 -4.66
CA THR A 332 8.42 -22.11 -4.95
C THR A 332 9.08 -21.50 -3.72
N TRP A 333 8.36 -21.47 -2.58
CA TRP A 333 8.85 -20.88 -1.33
C TRP A 333 9.09 -21.90 -0.21
N SER A 334 8.45 -23.08 -0.27
CA SER A 334 8.58 -24.14 0.74
C SER A 334 9.85 -24.98 0.59
N ALA A 335 10.40 -25.07 -0.63
CA ALA A 335 11.62 -25.84 -0.91
C ALA A 335 12.90 -25.30 -0.23
N THR A 336 12.85 -24.11 0.37
CA THR A 336 14.04 -23.44 0.94
C THR A 336 14.11 -23.43 2.47
N SER A 337 13.17 -24.07 3.18
CA SER A 337 13.29 -24.31 4.63
C SER A 337 13.97 -25.64 4.98
N GLN A 338 14.42 -26.42 3.99
CA GLN A 338 15.17 -27.68 4.17
C GLN A 338 16.58 -27.64 3.54
N ALA A 339 17.10 -26.46 3.18
CA ALA A 339 18.47 -26.30 2.64
C ALA A 339 19.24 -25.15 3.29
#